data_AF-A0A6J6IV01-F1
#
_entry.id   AF-A0A6J6IV01-F1
#
_cell.length_a   1.000
_cell.length_b   1.000
_cell.length_c   1.000
_cell.angle_alpha   90.00
_cell.angle_beta   90.00
_cell.angle_gamma   90.00
#
_symmetry.space_group_name_H-M   'P 1'
#
loop_
_entity.id
_entity.type
_entity.pdbx_description
1 polymer ?
#
loop_
_entity_poly.entity_id
_entity_poly.type
_entity_poly.pdbx_seq_one_letter_code
_entity_poly.pdbx_strand_id
1 'polypeptide(L)'
;MFENLSSLFSALGLGYLVLTAWPLAKTDILERRLPNKYVLPAFPITWFGQIVAGVLGAGFLNMLWALLAAAITFAISLVINRLGLLGMGDVKLMAVMSLALGWYSPLLPIIALGLSFLIAGLVAVVLLAVKRIKLGSSMPLGPYLIAGFLGAITLVVWS
;
A
#
# COMPACT_ATOMS: atom_id res chain seq x y z
N MET A 1 -18.36 -16.00 -17.20
CA MET A 1 -19.19 -15.03 -16.43
C MET A 1 -18.72 -14.92 -14.98
N PHE A 2 -18.49 -16.04 -14.27
CA PHE A 2 -17.97 -16.02 -12.89
C PHE A 2 -16.55 -15.46 -12.74
N GLU A 3 -15.66 -15.67 -13.71
CA GLU A 3 -14.29 -15.12 -13.69
C GLU A 3 -14.23 -13.58 -13.75
N ASN A 4 -15.17 -12.94 -14.44
CA ASN A 4 -15.27 -11.47 -14.46
C ASN A 4 -15.80 -10.93 -13.12
N LEU A 5 -16.58 -11.73 -12.41
CA LEU A 5 -17.16 -11.34 -11.13
C LEU A 5 -16.11 -11.46 -10.02
N SER A 6 -15.33 -12.55 -10.00
CA SER A 6 -14.26 -12.75 -9.03
C SER A 6 -13.15 -11.70 -9.14
N SER A 7 -12.80 -11.27 -10.36
CA SER A 7 -11.82 -10.19 -10.60
C SER A 7 -12.34 -8.80 -10.17
N LEU A 8 -13.63 -8.52 -10.35
CA LEU A 8 -14.26 -7.30 -9.83
C LEU A 8 -14.24 -7.25 -8.30
N PHE A 9 -14.53 -8.35 -7.63
CA PHE A 9 -14.54 -8.41 -6.16
C PHE A 9 -13.13 -8.32 -5.55
N SER A 10 -12.11 -8.94 -6.16
CA SER A 10 -10.72 -8.80 -5.69
C SER A 10 -10.18 -7.38 -5.90
N ALA A 11 -10.65 -6.68 -6.94
CA ALA A 11 -10.27 -5.30 -7.24
C ALA A 11 -10.90 -4.26 -6.30
N LEU A 12 -11.91 -4.61 -5.49
CA LEU A 12 -12.55 -3.68 -4.55
C LEU A 12 -11.55 -3.03 -3.59
N GLY A 13 -10.59 -3.81 -3.12
CA GLY A 13 -9.52 -3.33 -2.26
C GLY A 13 -8.61 -2.31 -2.94
N LEU A 14 -8.22 -2.58 -4.19
CA LEU A 14 -7.44 -1.66 -5.00
C LEU A 14 -8.23 -0.37 -5.29
N GLY A 15 -9.49 -0.50 -5.71
CA GLY A 15 -10.37 0.63 -6.00
C GLY A 15 -10.56 1.54 -4.78
N TYR A 16 -10.79 0.97 -3.59
CA TYR A 16 -10.91 1.74 -2.36
C TYR A 16 -9.63 2.50 -2.02
N LEU A 17 -8.45 1.87 -2.17
CA LEU A 17 -7.17 2.53 -1.97
C LEU A 17 -6.92 3.66 -2.97
N VAL A 18 -7.29 3.48 -4.24
CA VAL A 18 -7.20 4.52 -5.27
C VAL A 18 -8.14 5.71 -4.96
N LEU A 19 -9.37 5.44 -4.54
CA LEU A 19 -10.33 6.49 -4.20
C LEU A 19 -9.91 7.29 -2.96
N THR A 20 -9.31 6.61 -1.97
CA THR A 20 -8.83 7.24 -0.74
C THR A 20 -7.42 7.81 -0.85
N ALA A 21 -6.69 7.51 -1.93
CA ALA A 21 -5.33 7.99 -2.18
C ALA A 21 -5.22 9.51 -2.12
N TRP A 22 -6.11 10.23 -2.81
CA TRP A 22 -6.08 11.69 -2.81
C TRP A 22 -6.26 12.32 -1.42
N PRO A 23 -7.31 11.98 -0.64
CA PRO A 23 -7.44 12.52 0.71
C PRO A 23 -6.30 12.05 1.64
N LEU A 24 -5.81 10.82 1.51
CA LEU A 24 -4.65 10.34 2.27
C LEU A 24 -3.39 11.17 2.00
N ALA A 25 -3.03 11.37 0.72
CA ALA A 25 -1.87 12.16 0.33
C ALA A 25 -2.00 13.62 0.75
N LYS A 26 -3.19 14.21 0.59
CA LYS A 26 -3.47 15.59 0.97
C LYS A 26 -3.32 15.78 2.49
N THR A 27 -3.92 14.91 3.29
CA THR A 27 -3.83 15.00 4.76
C THR A 27 -2.40 14.72 5.25
N ASP A 28 -1.67 13.78 4.62
CA ASP A 28 -0.29 13.50 5.02
C ASP A 28 0.65 14.70 4.73
N ILE A 29 0.46 15.38 3.59
CA ILE A 29 1.23 16.60 3.25
C ILE A 29 0.90 17.76 4.21
N LEU A 30 -0.38 17.95 4.52
CA LEU A 30 -0.85 19.09 5.34
C LEU A 30 -0.58 18.90 6.83
N GLU A 31 -0.80 17.70 7.37
CA GLU A 31 -0.80 17.45 8.81
C GLU A 31 0.40 16.61 9.27
N ARG A 32 1.22 16.09 8.34
CA ARG A 32 2.32 15.13 8.61
C ARG A 32 1.85 13.94 9.46
N ARG A 33 0.59 13.56 9.28
CA ARG A 33 -0.07 12.48 10.01
C ARG A 33 -0.93 11.73 9.02
N LEU A 34 -0.70 10.42 8.95
CA LEU A 34 -1.52 9.52 8.17
C LEU A 34 -2.81 9.17 8.95
N PRO A 35 -3.99 9.66 8.51
CA PRO A 35 -5.25 9.41 9.19
C PRO A 35 -5.64 7.92 9.13
N ASN A 36 -5.59 7.26 10.29
CA ASN A 36 -6.07 5.87 10.47
C ASN A 36 -7.52 5.67 9.97
N LYS A 37 -8.33 6.74 9.91
CA LYS A 37 -9.72 6.71 9.43
C LYS A 37 -9.86 6.20 8.00
N TYR A 38 -8.87 6.42 7.13
CA TYR A 38 -8.92 5.94 5.74
C TYR A 38 -8.19 4.62 5.52
N VAL A 39 -7.16 4.34 6.33
CA VAL A 39 -6.37 3.10 6.23
C VAL A 39 -7.09 1.90 6.88
N LEU A 40 -7.72 2.09 8.04
CA LEU A 40 -8.40 1.00 8.75
C LEU A 40 -9.55 0.36 7.96
N PRO A 41 -10.43 1.11 7.27
CA PRO A 41 -11.51 0.50 6.49
C PRO A 41 -11.00 -0.26 5.26
N ALA A 42 -9.78 0.02 4.79
CA ALA A 42 -9.22 -0.68 3.64
C ALA A 42 -8.93 -2.16 3.94
N PHE A 43 -8.63 -2.52 5.20
CA PHE A 43 -8.45 -3.91 5.63
C PHE A 43 -9.72 -4.77 5.48
N PRO A 44 -10.86 -4.44 6.11
CA PRO A 44 -12.07 -5.25 5.95
C PRO A 44 -12.59 -5.24 4.52
N ILE A 45 -12.41 -4.15 3.76
CA ILE A 45 -12.84 -4.07 2.35
C ILE A 45 -12.01 -5.01 1.46
N THR A 46 -10.67 -4.96 1.58
CA THR A 46 -9.77 -5.87 0.84
C THR A 46 -10.04 -7.32 1.22
N TRP A 47 -10.17 -7.61 2.51
CA TRP A 47 -10.35 -8.97 3.00
C TRP A 47 -11.72 -9.56 2.61
N PHE A 48 -12.80 -8.77 2.71
CA PHE A 48 -14.12 -9.18 2.25
C PHE A 48 -14.15 -9.46 0.74
N GLY A 49 -13.55 -8.57 -0.07
CA GLY A 49 -13.45 -8.77 -1.51
C GLY A 49 -12.70 -10.05 -1.89
N GLN A 50 -11.61 -10.35 -1.19
CA GLN A 50 -10.81 -11.57 -1.37
C GLN A 50 -11.55 -12.84 -0.94
N ILE A 51 -12.29 -12.82 0.17
CA ILE A 51 -13.10 -13.97 0.61
C ILE A 51 -14.18 -14.30 -0.43
N VAL A 52 -14.89 -13.27 -0.92
CA VAL A 52 -15.92 -13.45 -1.96
C VAL A 52 -15.29 -13.98 -3.26
N ALA A 53 -14.16 -13.42 -3.68
CA ALA A 53 -13.42 -13.90 -4.86
C ALA A 53 -12.93 -15.36 -4.70
N GLY A 54 -12.47 -15.74 -3.50
CA GLY A 54 -12.04 -17.09 -3.18
C GLY A 54 -13.18 -18.12 -3.26
N VAL A 55 -14.35 -17.79 -2.69
CA VAL A 55 -15.56 -18.63 -2.76
C VAL A 55 -16.07 -18.78 -4.20
N LEU A 56 -15.89 -17.77 -5.05
CA LEU A 56 -16.27 -17.79 -6.47
C LEU A 56 -15.29 -18.57 -7.38
N GLY A 57 -14.25 -19.20 -6.83
CA GLY A 57 -13.38 -20.13 -7.58
C GLY A 57 -11.94 -19.64 -7.82
N ALA A 58 -11.51 -18.51 -7.27
CA ALA A 58 -10.16 -17.98 -7.46
C ALA A 58 -9.06 -18.71 -6.64
N GLY A 59 -9.44 -19.64 -5.75
CA GLY A 59 -8.52 -20.45 -4.97
C GLY A 59 -7.94 -19.75 -3.73
N PHE A 60 -7.89 -20.47 -2.60
CA PHE A 60 -7.44 -19.92 -1.30
C PHE A 60 -5.92 -19.69 -1.21
N LEU A 61 -5.14 -20.24 -2.16
CA LEU A 61 -3.68 -20.05 -2.18
C LEU A 61 -3.29 -18.58 -2.37
N ASN A 62 -4.01 -17.85 -3.23
CA ASN A 62 -3.75 -16.43 -3.47
C ASN A 62 -4.05 -15.59 -2.22
N MET A 63 -5.06 -15.99 -1.45
CA MET A 63 -5.37 -15.38 -0.15
C MET A 63 -4.24 -15.59 0.85
N LEU A 64 -3.66 -16.79 0.86
CA LEU A 64 -2.53 -17.11 1.75
C LEU A 64 -1.30 -16.28 1.39
N TRP A 65 -0.98 -16.15 0.10
CA TRP A 65 0.12 -15.29 -0.37
C TRP A 65 -0.11 -13.82 -0.03
N ALA A 66 -1.33 -13.32 -0.22
CA ALA A 66 -1.72 -11.96 0.16
C ALA A 66 -1.53 -11.71 1.66
N LEU A 67 -1.99 -12.66 2.50
CA LEU A 67 -1.88 -12.57 3.94
C LEU A 67 -0.42 -12.61 4.41
N LEU A 68 0.39 -13.51 3.83
CA LEU A 68 1.81 -13.61 4.12
C LEU A 68 2.56 -12.33 3.71
N ALA A 69 2.29 -11.79 2.52
CA ALA A 69 2.89 -10.55 2.06
C ALA A 69 2.54 -9.37 2.98
N ALA A 70 1.28 -9.27 3.40
CA ALA A 70 0.81 -8.27 4.35
C ALA A 70 1.48 -8.43 5.73
N ALA A 71 1.55 -9.65 6.26
CA ALA A 71 2.14 -9.93 7.56
C ALA A 71 3.66 -9.65 7.59
N ILE A 72 4.38 -10.07 6.55
CA ILE A 72 5.82 -9.80 6.41
C ILE A 72 6.06 -8.30 6.29
N THR A 73 5.30 -7.62 5.43
CA THR A 73 5.41 -6.16 5.25
C THR A 73 5.12 -5.43 6.56
N PHE A 74 4.07 -5.83 7.29
CA PHE A 74 3.72 -5.27 8.58
C PHE A 74 4.81 -5.49 9.61
N ALA A 75 5.37 -6.71 9.72
CA ALA A 75 6.43 -7.02 10.66
C ALA A 75 7.69 -6.17 10.39
N ILE A 76 8.13 -6.11 9.14
CA ILE A 76 9.31 -5.31 8.74
C ILE A 76 9.08 -3.83 9.01
N SER A 77 7.95 -3.28 8.56
CA SER A 77 7.64 -1.87 8.75
C SER A 77 7.42 -1.50 10.22
N LEU A 78 6.91 -2.43 11.05
CA LEU A 78 6.79 -2.25 12.50
C LEU A 78 8.15 -2.22 13.19
N VAL A 79 9.11 -3.04 12.77
CA VAL A 79 10.50 -2.96 13.27
C VAL A 79 11.10 -1.59 12.92
N ILE A 80 10.91 -1.10 11.69
CA ILE A 80 11.41 0.20 11.26
C ILE A 80 10.70 1.35 12.02
N ASN A 81 9.40 1.22 12.31
CA ASN A 81 8.67 2.17 13.15
C ASN A 81 9.24 2.24 14.57
N ARG A 82 9.64 1.09 15.15
CA ARG A 82 10.30 1.05 16.47
C ARG A 82 11.66 1.75 16.47
N LEU A 83 12.33 1.84 15.32
CA LEU A 83 13.55 2.62 15.14
C LEU A 83 13.27 4.14 14.99
N GLY A 84 12.00 4.57 14.98
CA GLY A 84 11.60 5.97 14.83
C GLY A 84 11.67 6.50 13.39
N LEU A 85 11.89 5.62 12.40
CA LEU A 85 12.08 5.99 11.00
C LEU A 85 10.76 6.04 10.20
N LEU A 86 9.71 5.36 10.68
CA LEU A 86 8.40 5.28 10.02
C LEU A 86 7.28 5.65 10.99
N GLY A 87 6.21 6.29 10.50
CA GLY A 87 4.99 6.49 11.26
C GLY A 87 4.11 5.22 11.29
N MET A 88 3.35 5.03 12.37
CA MET A 88 2.45 3.86 12.48
C MET A 88 1.35 3.86 11.40
N GLY A 89 1.02 5.04 10.86
CA GLY A 89 0.13 5.17 9.70
C GLY A 89 0.72 4.57 8.43
N ASP A 90 2.02 4.81 8.18
CA ASP A 90 2.75 4.26 7.03
C ASP A 90 2.81 2.74 7.08
N VAL A 91 3.14 2.19 8.25
CA VAL A 91 3.18 0.73 8.53
C VAL A 91 1.87 0.06 8.11
N LYS A 92 0.74 0.63 8.53
CA LYS A 92 -0.57 0.08 8.19
C LYS A 92 -0.89 0.22 6.70
N LEU A 93 -0.56 1.37 6.11
CA LEU A 93 -0.81 1.60 4.68
C LEU A 93 -0.01 0.62 3.81
N MET A 94 1.27 0.42 4.12
CA MET A 94 2.12 -0.60 3.48
C MET A 94 1.52 -2.00 3.63
N ALA A 95 1.04 -2.36 4.83
CA ALA A 95 0.43 -3.67 5.06
C ALA A 95 -0.85 -3.88 4.24
N VAL A 96 -1.74 -2.88 4.14
CA VAL A 96 -2.95 -2.97 3.31
C VAL A 96 -2.59 -3.03 1.83
N MET A 97 -1.64 -2.23 1.36
CA MET A 97 -1.18 -2.27 -0.03
C MET A 97 -0.66 -3.67 -0.39
N SER A 98 0.15 -4.27 0.49
CA SER A 98 0.65 -5.63 0.30
C SER A 98 -0.46 -6.68 0.35
N LEU A 99 -1.48 -6.50 1.19
CA LEU A 99 -2.65 -7.38 1.22
C LEU A 99 -3.44 -7.29 -0.09
N ALA A 100 -3.66 -6.08 -0.60
CA ALA A 100 -4.42 -5.85 -1.83
C ALA A 100 -3.70 -6.38 -3.07
N LEU A 101 -2.39 -6.13 -3.19
CA LEU A 101 -1.58 -6.54 -4.34
C LEU A 101 -1.15 -8.00 -4.29
N GLY A 102 -0.91 -8.54 -3.09
CA GLY A 102 -0.42 -9.91 -2.91
C GLY A 102 -1.40 -10.99 -3.36
N TRP A 103 -2.68 -10.63 -3.55
CA TRP A 103 -3.68 -11.51 -4.15
C TRP A 103 -3.41 -11.81 -5.63
N TYR A 104 -2.91 -10.81 -6.37
CA TYR A 104 -2.63 -10.93 -7.80
C TYR A 104 -1.27 -11.55 -8.05
N SER A 105 -0.27 -11.12 -7.27
CA SER A 105 1.06 -11.72 -7.30
C SER A 105 1.84 -11.35 -6.05
N PRO A 106 2.59 -12.29 -5.45
CA PRO A 106 3.47 -11.99 -4.32
C PRO A 106 4.61 -11.02 -4.68
N LEU A 107 4.91 -10.82 -5.97
CA LEU A 107 5.94 -9.88 -6.43
C LEU A 107 5.45 -8.42 -6.47
N LEU A 108 4.15 -8.18 -6.67
CA LEU A 108 3.59 -6.84 -6.81
C LEU A 108 3.75 -5.97 -5.55
N PRO A 109 3.54 -6.48 -4.32
CA PRO A 109 3.87 -5.74 -3.11
C PRO A 109 5.32 -5.26 -3.06
N ILE A 110 6.26 -6.11 -3.48
CA ILE A 110 7.70 -5.80 -3.49
C ILE A 110 7.99 -4.68 -4.48
N ILE A 111 7.42 -4.75 -5.68
CA ILE A 111 7.56 -3.71 -6.72
C ILE A 111 6.95 -2.39 -6.25
N ALA A 112 5.72 -2.42 -5.70
CA ALA A 112 5.02 -1.23 -5.21
C ALA A 112 5.81 -0.51 -4.11
N LEU A 113 6.27 -1.26 -3.10
CA LEU A 113 7.06 -0.72 -2.01
C LEU A 113 8.43 -0.24 -2.49
N GLY A 114 9.09 -1.01 -3.36
CA GLY A 114 10.36 -0.64 -3.97
C GLY A 114 10.26 0.70 -4.72
N LEU A 115 9.26 0.84 -5.61
CA LEU A 115 8.99 2.10 -6.31
C LEU A 115 8.71 3.25 -5.33
N SER A 116 7.91 2.99 -4.30
CA SER A 116 7.58 3.99 -3.28
C SER A 116 8.84 4.52 -2.57
N PHE A 117 9.72 3.63 -2.13
CA PHE A 117 10.97 3.99 -1.46
C PHE A 117 11.97 4.65 -2.41
N LEU A 118 12.03 4.22 -3.67
CA LEU A 118 12.87 4.87 -4.69
C LEU A 118 12.43 6.32 -4.93
N ILE A 119 11.11 6.56 -5.09
CA ILE A 119 10.58 7.91 -5.27
C ILE A 119 10.82 8.74 -4.01
N ALA A 120 10.51 8.20 -2.82
CA ALA A 120 10.75 8.89 -1.56
C ALA A 120 12.22 9.27 -1.37
N GLY A 121 13.13 8.33 -1.66
CA GLY A 121 14.58 8.53 -1.59
C GLY A 121 15.08 9.59 -2.58
N LEU A 122 14.65 9.52 -3.84
CA LEU A 122 15.03 10.51 -4.85
C LEU A 122 14.58 11.92 -4.45
N VAL A 123 13.34 12.06 -3.99
CA VAL A 123 12.81 13.37 -3.55
C VAL A 123 13.52 13.85 -2.29
N ALA A 124 13.85 12.96 -1.35
CA ALA A 124 14.66 13.31 -0.18
C ALA A 124 16.06 13.83 -0.57
N VAL A 125 16.74 13.17 -1.51
CA VAL A 125 18.05 13.63 -2.03
C VAL A 125 17.93 15.00 -2.69
N VAL A 126 16.92 15.20 -3.55
CA VAL A 126 16.70 16.50 -4.21
C VAL A 126 16.40 17.61 -3.18
N LEU A 127 15.53 17.36 -2.20
CA LEU A 127 15.20 18.34 -1.17
C LEU A 127 16.39 18.66 -0.26
N LEU A 128 17.25 17.68 0.05
CA LEU A 128 18.51 17.89 0.76
C LEU A 128 19.48 18.73 -0.08
N ALA A 129 19.61 18.44 -1.38
CA ALA A 129 20.47 19.19 -2.30
C ALA A 129 20.04 20.66 -2.41
N VAL A 130 18.73 20.93 -2.43
CA VAL A 130 18.15 22.28 -2.45
C VAL A 130 18.09 22.91 -1.04
N LYS A 131 18.63 22.23 -0.01
CA LYS A 131 18.64 22.66 1.40
C LYS A 131 17.26 23.01 1.98
N ARG A 132 16.20 22.43 1.40
CA ARG A 132 14.80 22.63 1.85
C ARG A 132 14.46 21.80 3.09
N ILE A 133 15.22 20.73 3.34
CA ILE A 133 15.08 19.86 4.50
C ILE A 133 16.44 19.64 5.18
N LYS A 134 16.45 19.36 6.49
CA LYS A 134 17.65 19.02 7.25
C LYS A 134 17.76 17.50 7.37
N LEU A 135 18.99 16.96 7.45
CA LEU A 135 19.18 15.55 7.82
C LEU A 135 18.44 15.27 9.14
N GLY A 136 17.55 14.27 9.13
CA GLY A 136 16.74 13.89 10.29
C GLY A 136 15.37 14.57 10.40
N SER A 137 14.95 15.41 9.45
CA SER A 137 13.57 15.92 9.44
C SER A 137 12.59 14.86 8.96
N SER A 138 11.50 14.64 9.72
CA SER A 138 10.42 13.72 9.34
C SER A 138 9.73 14.18 8.06
N MET A 139 9.80 13.35 7.01
CA MET A 139 9.23 13.60 5.70
C MET A 139 7.95 12.75 5.53
N PRO A 140 6.85 13.33 5.04
CA PRO A 140 5.59 12.60 4.80
C PRO A 140 5.80 11.51 3.74
N LEU A 141 5.62 10.25 4.12
CA LEU A 141 5.85 9.08 3.26
C LEU A 141 4.60 8.63 2.49
N GLY A 142 3.42 9.03 2.95
CA GLY A 142 2.14 8.65 2.36
C GLY A 142 2.03 8.93 0.86
N PRO A 143 2.37 10.13 0.35
CA PRO A 143 2.27 10.45 -1.07
C PRO A 143 3.14 9.55 -1.94
N TYR A 144 4.33 9.19 -1.47
CA TYR A 144 5.26 8.35 -2.21
C TYR A 144 4.83 6.88 -2.21
N LEU A 145 4.28 6.40 -1.10
CA LEU A 145 3.64 5.09 -1.00
C LEU A 145 2.48 4.95 -1.98
N ILE A 146 1.64 5.98 -2.07
CA ILE A 146 0.53 6.04 -3.03
C ILE A 146 1.05 6.06 -4.47
N ALA A 147 2.10 6.83 -4.76
CA ALA A 147 2.68 6.89 -6.10
C ALA A 147 3.22 5.52 -6.55
N GLY A 148 3.96 4.81 -5.69
CA GLY A 148 4.43 3.46 -5.98
C GLY A 148 3.29 2.44 -6.09
N PHE A 149 2.24 2.59 -5.27
CA PHE A 149 1.03 1.77 -5.38
C PHE A 149 0.32 1.94 -6.73
N LEU A 150 0.10 3.18 -7.16
CA LEU A 150 -0.52 3.47 -8.46
C LEU A 150 0.33 2.92 -9.61
N GLY A 151 1.65 3.02 -9.51
CA GLY A 151 2.59 2.42 -10.47
C GLY A 151 2.51 0.90 -10.51
N ALA A 152 2.32 0.22 -9.38
CA ALA A 152 2.18 -1.23 -9.35
C ALA A 152 0.81 -1.72 -9.82
N ILE A 153 -0.26 -0.93 -9.60
CA ILE A 153 -1.60 -1.24 -10.10
C ILE A 153 -1.62 -1.35 -11.63
N THR A 154 -0.85 -0.53 -12.35
CA THR A 154 -0.82 -0.64 -13.81
C THR A 154 -0.32 -2.02 -14.25
N LEU A 155 0.62 -2.63 -13.53
CA LEU A 155 1.09 -3.98 -13.85
C LEU A 155 0.01 -5.05 -13.66
N VAL A 156 -0.96 -4.83 -12.76
CA VAL A 156 -2.12 -5.71 -12.58
C VAL A 156 -3.11 -5.58 -13.72
N VAL A 157 -3.30 -4.37 -14.26
CA VAL A 157 -4.24 -4.12 -15.36
C VAL A 157 -3.73 -4.72 -16.68
N TRP A 158 -2.41 -4.88 -16.82
CA TRP A 158 -1.77 -5.39 -18.03
C TRP A 158 -1.44 -6.89 -17.99
N SER A 159 -1.73 -7.58 -16.87
CA SER A 159 -1.51 -9.03 -16.67
C SER A 159 -2.82 -9.81 -16.75
#